data_AF-A0A820QYN9-F1
#
_entry.id   AF-A0A820QYN9-F1
#
_cell.length_a   1.000
_cell.length_b   1.000
_cell.length_c   1.000
_cell.angle_alpha   90.00
_cell.angle_beta   90.00
_cell.angle_gamma   90.00
#
_symmetry.space_group_name_H-M   'P 1'
#
loop_
_entity.id
_entity.type
_entity.pdbx_description
1 polymer ?
#
loop_
_entity_poly.entity_id
_entity_poly.type
_entity_poly.pdbx_seq_one_letter_code
_entity_poly.pdbx_strand_id
1 'polypeptide(L)'
;CYGVFVNTDSFTIGEQAEVFAGIRIFELAKQVGTLKHYIWSSLDYITKKTNYNPIYECDHYNGKGRVADWMQQQPSDINGMVWSILTTGPYMESLYGGTLAPQIQDDGTRVFAAPLGKGHVPIIALADIGYFARYIFDHRTETSTKDLKV
;
A
#
# COMPACT_ATOMS: atom_id res chain seq x y z
N CYS A 1 -2.92 -10.25 -20.60
CA CYS A 1 -2.57 -9.02 -19.85
C CYS A 1 -1.10 -9.09 -19.47
N TYR A 2 -0.30 -8.02 -19.65
CA TYR A 2 1.12 -8.04 -19.29
C TYR A 2 1.34 -8.05 -17.77
N GLY A 3 0.61 -7.22 -17.04
CA GLY A 3 0.73 -7.13 -15.59
C GLY A 3 -0.53 -6.57 -14.92
N VAL A 4 -0.56 -6.58 -13.60
CA VAL A 4 -1.68 -6.08 -12.80
C VAL A 4 -1.16 -5.24 -11.63
N PHE A 5 -1.87 -4.16 -11.33
CA PHE A 5 -1.72 -3.40 -10.10
C PHE A 5 -2.95 -3.63 -9.24
N VAL A 6 -2.78 -4.26 -8.08
CA VAL A 6 -3.87 -4.68 -7.21
C VAL A 6 -3.92 -3.77 -5.99
N ASN A 7 -5.03 -3.07 -5.84
CA ASN A 7 -5.34 -2.27 -4.66
C ASN A 7 -6.74 -2.63 -4.15
N THR A 8 -6.82 -3.08 -2.91
CA THR A 8 -8.05 -3.40 -2.18
C THR A 8 -8.46 -2.25 -1.24
N ASP A 9 -9.64 -2.32 -0.64
CA ASP A 9 -10.12 -1.30 0.29
C ASP A 9 -10.67 -1.89 1.59
N SER A 10 -9.82 -1.94 2.61
CA SER A 10 -10.18 -2.35 3.96
C SER A 10 -11.29 -1.52 4.60
N PHE A 11 -11.52 -0.26 4.21
CA PHE A 11 -12.65 0.51 4.75
C PHE A 11 -14.00 -0.10 4.33
N THR A 12 -14.06 -0.69 3.14
CA THR A 12 -15.27 -1.32 2.61
C THR A 12 -15.41 -2.77 3.06
N ILE A 13 -14.34 -3.56 2.99
CA ILE A 13 -14.42 -5.03 3.19
C ILE A 13 -13.93 -5.50 4.56
N GLY A 14 -13.26 -4.63 5.33
CA GLY A 14 -12.62 -4.98 6.59
C GLY A 14 -11.32 -5.77 6.40
N GLU A 15 -10.49 -5.75 7.44
CA GLU A 15 -9.15 -6.36 7.42
C GLU A 15 -9.19 -7.86 7.07
N GLN A 16 -10.10 -8.61 7.69
CA GLN A 16 -10.20 -10.06 7.51
C GLN A 16 -10.47 -10.44 6.05
N ALA A 17 -11.41 -9.75 5.40
CA ALA A 17 -11.73 -10.02 4.01
C ALA A 17 -10.63 -9.51 3.07
N GLU A 18 -9.97 -8.38 3.39
CA GLU A 18 -8.86 -7.87 2.61
C GLU A 18 -7.68 -8.85 2.57
N VAL A 19 -7.33 -9.46 3.70
CA VAL A 19 -6.25 -10.46 3.76
C VAL A 19 -6.58 -11.66 2.87
N PHE A 20 -7.78 -12.22 3.01
CA PHE A 20 -8.22 -13.34 2.17
C PHE A 20 -8.24 -12.97 0.69
N ALA A 21 -8.85 -11.82 0.34
CA ALA A 21 -8.98 -11.38 -1.04
C ALA A 21 -7.61 -11.10 -1.67
N GLY A 22 -6.69 -10.45 -0.95
CA GLY A 22 -5.33 -10.15 -1.44
C GLY A 22 -4.55 -11.42 -1.79
N ILE A 23 -4.57 -12.42 -0.89
CA ILE A 23 -3.96 -13.73 -1.15
C ILE A 23 -4.63 -14.41 -2.35
N ARG A 24 -5.98 -14.41 -2.39
CA ARG A 24 -6.72 -15.09 -3.45
C ARG A 24 -6.49 -14.47 -4.83
N ILE A 25 -6.39 -13.15 -4.91
CA ILE A 25 -6.08 -12.44 -6.15
C ILE A 25 -4.67 -12.80 -6.65
N PHE A 26 -3.69 -12.91 -5.74
CA PHE A 26 -2.34 -13.36 -6.10
C PHE A 26 -2.32 -14.80 -6.64
N GLU A 27 -3.04 -15.72 -6.00
CA GLU A 27 -3.17 -17.11 -6.47
C GLU A 27 -3.80 -17.18 -7.86
N LEU A 28 -4.88 -16.42 -8.10
CA LEU A 28 -5.53 -16.32 -9.41
C LEU A 28 -4.56 -15.78 -10.47
N ALA A 29 -3.77 -14.76 -10.11
CA ALA A 29 -2.74 -14.22 -10.98
C ALA A 29 -1.69 -15.27 -11.40
N LYS A 30 -1.26 -16.13 -10.46
CA LYS A 30 -0.39 -17.28 -10.78
C LYS A 30 -1.09 -18.30 -11.68
N GLN A 31 -2.36 -18.63 -11.40
CA GLN A 31 -3.13 -19.64 -12.15
C GLN A 31 -3.36 -19.26 -13.62
N VAL A 32 -3.50 -17.96 -13.93
CA VAL A 32 -3.70 -17.48 -15.30
C VAL A 32 -2.51 -17.81 -16.22
N GLY A 33 -1.29 -17.97 -15.69
CA GLY A 33 -0.09 -18.40 -16.42
C GLY A 33 0.47 -17.39 -17.44
N THR A 34 -0.33 -16.44 -17.92
CA THR A 34 0.07 -15.42 -18.90
C THR A 34 0.50 -14.10 -18.29
N LEU A 35 0.22 -13.87 -17.01
CA LEU A 35 0.59 -12.65 -16.30
C LEU A 35 2.11 -12.61 -16.05
N LYS A 36 2.75 -11.50 -16.38
CA LYS A 36 4.21 -11.36 -16.25
C LYS A 36 4.63 -10.58 -15.02
N HIS A 37 3.84 -9.60 -14.57
CA HIS A 37 4.18 -8.76 -13.42
C HIS A 37 2.95 -8.47 -12.55
N TYR A 38 3.01 -8.84 -11.29
CA TYR A 38 2.01 -8.53 -10.27
C TYR A 38 2.53 -7.44 -9.33
N ILE A 39 1.78 -6.36 -9.14
CA ILE A 39 2.11 -5.32 -8.16
C ILE A 39 1.01 -5.28 -7.10
N TRP A 40 1.40 -5.40 -5.83
CA TRP A 40 0.51 -5.18 -4.69
C TRP A 40 0.67 -3.76 -4.17
N SER A 41 -0.44 -3.02 -4.12
CA SER A 41 -0.52 -1.71 -3.46
C SER A 41 -0.65 -1.92 -1.96
N SER A 42 0.44 -1.69 -1.23
CA SER A 42 0.52 -1.91 0.20
C SER A 42 0.54 -0.62 1.01
N LEU A 43 0.30 -0.80 2.29
CA LEU A 43 0.66 0.11 3.36
C LEU A 43 1.59 -0.62 4.32
N ASP A 44 2.17 0.10 5.27
CA ASP A 44 3.05 -0.51 6.27
C ASP A 44 2.31 -1.49 7.18
N TYR A 45 2.95 -2.61 7.53
CA TYR A 45 2.42 -3.52 8.53
C TYR A 45 2.68 -2.98 9.95
N ILE A 46 1.86 -2.01 10.39
CA ILE A 46 2.07 -1.23 11.60
C ILE A 46 2.19 -2.12 12.84
N THR A 47 1.26 -3.05 13.04
CA THR A 47 1.27 -3.95 14.21
C THR A 47 2.57 -4.77 14.27
N LYS A 48 3.10 -5.25 13.13
CA LYS A 48 4.40 -5.93 13.10
C LYS A 48 5.56 -4.97 13.44
N LYS A 49 5.55 -3.74 12.90
CA LYS A 49 6.57 -2.72 13.15
C LYS A 49 6.61 -2.26 14.61
N THR A 50 5.47 -2.23 15.28
CA THR A 50 5.33 -1.76 16.68
C THR A 50 5.41 -2.89 17.70
N ASN A 51 5.93 -4.06 17.30
CA ASN A 51 6.05 -5.26 18.13
C ASN A 51 4.71 -5.71 18.73
N TYR A 52 3.67 -5.74 17.88
CA TYR A 52 2.32 -6.18 18.18
C TYR A 52 1.64 -5.42 19.32
N ASN A 53 1.99 -4.14 19.48
CA ASN A 53 1.36 -3.28 20.47
C ASN A 53 -0.01 -2.77 19.96
N PRO A 54 -1.13 -3.14 20.61
CA PRO A 54 -2.48 -2.83 20.14
C PRO A 54 -2.81 -1.34 20.16
N ILE A 55 -2.06 -0.51 20.91
CA ILE A 55 -2.33 0.94 20.93
C ILE A 55 -2.00 1.65 19.61
N TYR A 56 -1.21 1.00 18.75
CA TYR A 56 -0.83 1.52 17.44
C TYR A 56 -1.53 0.78 16.29
N GLU A 57 -2.57 0.02 16.59
CA GLU A 57 -3.29 -0.76 15.59
C GLU A 57 -3.96 0.14 14.54
N CYS A 58 -3.89 -0.28 13.28
CA CYS A 58 -4.43 0.44 12.15
C CYS A 58 -4.88 -0.57 11.08
N ASP A 59 -6.13 -1.02 11.19
CA ASP A 59 -6.68 -2.17 10.43
C ASP A 59 -6.44 -2.06 8.92
N HIS A 60 -6.73 -0.88 8.35
CA HIS A 60 -6.59 -0.66 6.91
C HIS A 60 -5.13 -0.64 6.43
N TYR A 61 -4.17 -0.36 7.32
CA TYR A 61 -2.74 -0.55 7.04
C TYR A 61 -2.35 -2.02 7.18
N ASN A 62 -2.81 -2.65 8.26
CA ASN A 62 -2.39 -3.97 8.66
C ASN A 62 -2.90 -5.06 7.71
N GLY A 63 -4.11 -4.94 7.14
CA GLY A 63 -4.63 -5.87 6.13
C GLY A 63 -3.70 -5.99 4.92
N LYS A 64 -3.37 -4.83 4.33
CA LYS A 64 -2.39 -4.73 3.23
C LYS A 64 -1.00 -5.22 3.61
N GLY A 65 -0.52 -4.82 4.78
CA GLY A 65 0.79 -5.19 5.30
C GLY A 65 0.94 -6.70 5.52
N ARG A 66 -0.12 -7.41 5.96
CA ARG A 66 -0.13 -8.87 6.10
C ARG A 66 0.00 -9.58 4.76
N VAL A 67 -0.75 -9.12 3.75
CA VAL A 67 -0.64 -9.69 2.39
C VAL A 67 0.76 -9.46 1.83
N ALA A 68 1.32 -8.26 2.01
CA ALA A 68 2.68 -7.94 1.58
C ALA A 68 3.75 -8.82 2.27
N ASP A 69 3.62 -9.06 3.58
CA ASP A 69 4.53 -9.93 4.34
C ASP A 69 4.45 -11.40 3.89
N TRP A 70 3.23 -11.90 3.65
CA TRP A 70 2.99 -13.23 3.08
C TRP A 70 3.52 -13.36 1.65
N MET A 71 3.34 -12.32 0.82
CA MET A 71 3.81 -12.28 -0.57
C MET A 71 5.34 -12.42 -0.65
N GLN A 72 6.07 -11.87 0.32
CA GLN A 72 7.53 -11.99 0.38
C GLN A 72 8.04 -13.43 0.52
N GLN A 73 7.17 -14.36 0.94
CA GLN A 73 7.49 -15.79 1.02
C GLN A 73 7.16 -16.55 -0.28
N GLN A 74 6.60 -15.88 -1.29
CA GLN A 74 6.17 -16.52 -2.54
C GLN A 74 7.28 -16.52 -3.60
N PRO A 75 7.41 -17.57 -4.42
CA PRO A 75 8.38 -17.61 -5.49
C PRO A 75 8.08 -16.54 -6.55
N SER A 76 9.13 -15.85 -6.99
CA SER A 76 9.11 -14.92 -8.12
C SER A 76 9.99 -15.49 -9.23
N ASP A 77 9.42 -15.66 -10.42
CA ASP A 77 10.11 -16.25 -11.56
C ASP A 77 10.18 -15.26 -12.71
N ILE A 78 11.41 -14.93 -13.12
CA ILE A 78 11.65 -14.00 -14.22
C ILE A 78 11.10 -14.52 -15.55
N ASN A 79 11.06 -15.83 -15.76
CA ASN A 79 10.49 -16.46 -16.96
C ASN A 79 8.96 -16.60 -16.86
N GLY A 80 8.44 -16.67 -15.63
CA GLY A 80 7.03 -16.73 -15.29
C GLY A 80 6.45 -15.38 -14.86
N MET A 81 5.75 -15.39 -13.73
CA MET A 81 5.20 -14.20 -13.10
C MET A 81 6.12 -13.73 -11.97
N VAL A 82 6.60 -12.50 -12.06
CA VAL A 82 7.24 -11.82 -10.93
C VAL A 82 6.23 -11.02 -10.13
N TRP A 83 6.57 -10.73 -8.89
CA TRP A 83 5.79 -9.84 -8.04
C TRP A 83 6.65 -8.70 -7.47
N SER A 84 6.02 -7.57 -7.22
CA SER A 84 6.57 -6.40 -6.52
C SER A 84 5.52 -5.84 -5.57
N ILE A 85 5.97 -5.08 -4.58
CA ILE A 85 5.11 -4.37 -3.63
C ILE A 85 5.42 -2.88 -3.77
N LEU A 86 4.38 -2.05 -3.79
CA LEU A 86 4.49 -0.60 -3.69
C LEU A 86 3.84 -0.18 -2.38
N THR A 87 4.65 0.13 -1.37
CA THR A 87 4.18 0.62 -0.07
C THR A 87 4.16 2.13 -0.07
N THR A 88 3.00 2.70 0.26
CA THR A 88 2.76 4.15 0.22
C THR A 88 2.31 4.69 1.59
N GLY A 89 2.14 6.00 1.68
CA GLY A 89 1.59 6.69 2.85
C GLY A 89 0.28 7.42 2.56
N PRO A 90 -0.22 8.23 3.51
CA PRO A 90 -1.39 9.08 3.30
C PRO A 90 -1.20 10.02 2.11
N TYR A 91 -2.30 10.30 1.41
CA TYR A 91 -2.26 11.11 0.20
C TYR A 91 -2.14 12.61 0.53
N MET A 92 -1.32 13.34 -0.22
CA MET A 92 -1.26 14.81 -0.15
C MET A 92 -2.63 15.43 -0.46
N GLU A 93 -3.40 14.80 -1.33
CA GLU A 93 -4.74 15.20 -1.73
C GLU A 93 -5.72 15.20 -0.53
N SER A 94 -5.45 14.43 0.52
CA SER A 94 -6.25 14.46 1.76
C SER A 94 -6.16 15.79 2.51
N LEU A 95 -5.23 16.69 2.14
CA LEU A 95 -5.18 18.08 2.63
C LEU A 95 -6.32 18.95 2.08
N TYR A 96 -6.95 18.54 0.96
CA TYR A 96 -8.00 19.29 0.25
C TYR A 96 -9.39 18.69 0.47
N GLY A 97 -9.75 18.40 1.72
CA GLY A 97 -11.09 17.90 2.09
C GLY A 97 -11.13 16.45 2.57
N GLY A 98 -9.97 15.84 2.84
CA GLY A 98 -9.86 14.55 3.50
C GLY A 98 -9.58 14.66 5.00
N THR A 99 -9.13 13.55 5.58
CA THR A 99 -8.83 13.43 7.01
C THR A 99 -7.64 14.28 7.48
N LEU A 100 -6.87 14.88 6.57
CA LEU A 100 -5.73 15.76 6.86
C LEU A 100 -6.06 17.25 6.59
N ALA A 101 -7.29 17.57 6.20
CA ALA A 101 -7.68 18.95 5.90
C ALA A 101 -7.61 19.82 7.16
N PRO A 102 -7.21 21.10 7.03
CA PRO A 102 -7.15 21.99 8.18
C PRO A 102 -8.54 22.37 8.67
N GLN A 103 -8.67 22.59 9.98
CA GLN A 103 -9.80 23.31 10.52
C GLN A 103 -9.65 24.81 10.20
N ILE A 104 -10.69 25.42 9.64
CA ILE A 104 -10.72 26.85 9.33
C ILE A 104 -11.42 27.56 10.48
N GLN A 105 -10.71 28.46 11.15
CA GLN A 105 -11.24 29.28 12.25
C GLN A 105 -12.01 30.50 11.71
N ASP A 106 -12.75 31.19 12.59
CA ASP A 106 -13.57 32.36 12.23
C ASP A 106 -12.75 33.52 11.62
N ASP A 107 -11.48 33.65 11.99
CA ASP A 107 -10.55 34.66 11.47
C ASP A 107 -9.85 34.23 10.15
N GLY A 108 -10.19 33.06 9.63
CA GLY A 108 -9.59 32.47 8.42
C GLY A 108 -8.29 31.68 8.68
N THR A 109 -7.82 31.58 9.92
CA THR A 109 -6.65 30.76 10.27
C THR A 109 -6.91 29.28 9.95
N ARG A 110 -5.92 28.64 9.30
CA ARG A 110 -5.97 27.20 8.96
C ARG A 110 -5.12 26.41 9.94
N VAL A 111 -5.77 25.58 10.76
CA VAL A 111 -5.13 24.78 11.81
C VAL A 111 -5.03 23.32 11.37
N PHE A 112 -3.81 22.82 11.23
CA PHE A 112 -3.52 21.40 10.98
C PHE A 112 -3.21 20.71 12.31
N ALA A 113 -4.26 20.31 13.04
CA ALA A 113 -4.10 19.61 14.32
C ALA A 113 -3.91 18.11 14.11
N ALA A 114 -2.79 17.56 14.60
CA ALA A 114 -2.53 16.12 14.56
C ALA A 114 -1.71 15.69 15.79
N PRO A 115 -1.93 14.48 16.34
CA PRO A 115 -1.25 13.99 17.55
C PRO A 115 0.17 13.49 17.26
N LEU A 116 1.00 14.32 16.61
CA LEU A 116 2.32 13.91 16.11
C LEU A 116 3.45 14.12 17.12
N GLY A 117 3.29 15.02 18.10
CA GLY A 117 4.40 15.43 18.97
C GLY A 117 5.57 15.97 18.14
N LYS A 118 6.72 15.29 18.17
CA LYS A 118 7.90 15.57 17.32
C LYS A 118 8.05 14.61 16.13
N GLY A 119 7.05 13.75 15.90
CA GLY A 119 7.02 12.79 14.81
C GLY A 119 6.73 13.46 13.46
N HIS A 120 6.97 12.71 12.39
CA HIS A 120 6.72 13.14 11.01
C HIS A 120 5.83 12.10 10.32
N VAL A 121 4.94 12.58 9.43
CA VAL A 121 4.10 11.73 8.59
C VAL A 121 4.60 11.83 7.15
N PRO A 122 5.15 10.76 6.55
CA PRO A 122 5.44 10.76 5.13
C PRO A 122 4.12 10.73 4.36
N ILE A 123 3.89 11.73 3.50
CA ILE A 123 2.71 11.81 2.63
C ILE A 123 3.15 11.80 1.17
N ILE A 124 2.32 11.24 0.29
CA ILE A 124 2.63 11.04 -1.13
C ILE A 124 1.53 11.64 -2.01
N ALA A 125 1.90 12.22 -3.16
CA ALA A 125 0.91 12.63 -4.15
C ALA A 125 0.37 11.41 -4.91
N LEU A 126 -0.93 11.38 -5.22
CA LEU A 126 -1.51 10.27 -6.00
C LEU A 126 -0.84 10.11 -7.37
N ALA A 127 -0.42 11.22 -7.99
CA ALA A 127 0.31 11.20 -9.25
C ALA A 127 1.64 10.43 -9.15
N ASP A 128 2.35 10.54 -8.02
CA ASP A 128 3.62 9.86 -7.79
C ASP A 128 3.43 8.35 -7.59
N ILE A 129 2.30 7.92 -7.01
CA ILE A 129 1.93 6.49 -6.97
C ILE A 129 1.83 5.94 -8.39
N GLY A 130 1.20 6.67 -9.30
CA GLY A 130 1.13 6.32 -10.72
C GLY A 130 2.51 6.23 -11.37
N TYR A 131 3.40 7.19 -11.07
CA TYR A 131 4.78 7.17 -11.54
C TYR A 131 5.54 5.94 -11.04
N PHE A 132 5.51 5.64 -9.75
CA PHE A 132 6.23 4.49 -9.18
C PHE A 132 5.63 3.15 -9.62
N ALA A 133 4.30 3.05 -9.78
CA ALA A 133 3.67 1.87 -10.36
C ALA A 133 4.17 1.63 -11.79
N ARG A 134 4.27 2.69 -12.61
CA ARG A 134 4.82 2.59 -13.96
C ARG A 134 6.30 2.21 -13.94
N TYR A 135 7.10 2.85 -13.08
CA TYR A 135 8.51 2.53 -12.89
C TYR A 135 8.70 1.04 -12.60
N ILE A 136 7.90 0.47 -11.68
CA ILE A 136 7.95 -0.95 -11.35
C ILE A 136 7.70 -1.81 -12.59
N PHE A 137 6.65 -1.53 -13.38
CA PHE A 137 6.38 -2.28 -14.61
C PHE A 137 7.54 -2.20 -15.62
N ASP A 138 8.19 -1.04 -15.74
CA ASP A 138 9.31 -0.84 -16.67
C ASP A 138 10.62 -1.51 -16.19
N HIS A 139 10.77 -1.74 -14.89
CA HIS A 139 11.98 -2.29 -14.26
C HIS A 139 11.74 -3.69 -13.66
N ARG A 140 10.95 -4.51 -14.35
CA ARG A 140 10.48 -5.83 -13.90
C ARG A 140 11.53 -6.73 -13.24
N THR A 141 12.72 -6.82 -13.82
CA THR A 141 13.81 -7.66 -13.30
C THR A 141 14.36 -7.10 -11.98
N GLU A 142 14.52 -5.78 -11.90
CA GLU A 142 15.12 -5.09 -10.76
C GLU A 142 14.16 -5.03 -9.57
N THR A 143 12.86 -4.88 -9.83
CA THR A 143 11.82 -4.74 -8.81
C THR A 143 11.18 -6.07 -8.41
N SER A 144 11.52 -7.18 -9.09
CA SER A 144 11.08 -8.50 -8.67
C SER A 144 11.50 -8.76 -7.22
N THR A 145 10.55 -9.25 -6.42
CA THR A 145 10.66 -9.50 -4.97
C THR A 145 10.94 -8.28 -4.10
N LYS A 146 10.82 -7.06 -4.64
CA LYS A 146 11.07 -5.82 -3.89
C LYS A 146 9.78 -5.18 -3.39
N ASP A 147 9.91 -4.56 -2.23
CA ASP A 147 8.96 -3.59 -1.68
C ASP A 147 9.56 -2.20 -1.83
N LEU A 148 8.99 -1.41 -2.74
CA LEU A 148 9.35 -0.02 -2.94
C LEU A 148 8.50 0.81 -1.97
N LYS A 149 9.16 1.42 -0.99
CA LYS A 149 8.54 2.33 -0.02
C LYS A 149 8.75 3.76 -0.46
N VAL A 150 7.67 4.47 -0.73
CA VAL A 150 7.68 5.83 -1.28
C VAL A 150 6.71 6.75 -0.55
#